data_AF-A0AAU5F9Z1-F1
#
_entry.id   AF-A0AAU5F9Z1-F1
#
_cell.length_a   1.000
_cell.length_b   1.000
_cell.length_c   1.000
_cell.angle_alpha   90.00
_cell.angle_beta   90.00
_cell.angle_gamma   90.00
#
_symmetry.space_group_name_H-M   'P 1'
#
loop_
_entity.id
_entity.type
_entity.pdbx_description
1 polymer ?
#
loop_
_entity_poly.entity_id
_entity_poly.type
_entity_poly.pdbx_seq_one_letter_code
_entity_poly.pdbx_strand_id
1 'polypeptide(L)'
;MPATRTLTSRRAALAATGAAAAAGLLAACSDSTAPDADRGAAERARAARAEAALRLRTSAASAALRDRYQAVSVRHPLVRDRLAPLREEAAQHATALAAGHAQQPSAPSSALPAAVPDDPSEALRELAATARQVSDAHTAALTGAPPELARLLASVAAAGAVHAYLLTRREGGS
;
A
#
# COMPACT_ATOMS: atom_id res chain seq x y z
N MET A 1 -22.66 29.00 -31.85
CA MET A 1 -22.93 29.79 -30.64
C MET A 1 -23.73 28.97 -29.64
N PRO A 2 -23.15 28.56 -28.51
CA PRO A 2 -23.93 28.19 -27.33
C PRO A 2 -23.90 29.33 -26.30
N ALA A 3 -25.10 29.68 -25.82
CA ALA A 3 -25.35 30.76 -24.88
C ALA A 3 -24.81 30.44 -23.48
N THR A 4 -24.12 31.41 -22.90
CA THR A 4 -23.74 31.46 -21.49
C THR A 4 -24.99 31.58 -20.62
N ARG A 5 -25.16 30.68 -19.65
CA ARG A 5 -26.14 30.83 -18.57
C ARG A 5 -25.41 31.04 -17.24
N THR A 6 -25.25 32.31 -16.91
CA THR A 6 -24.88 32.82 -15.59
C THR A 6 -26.11 32.73 -14.68
N LEU A 7 -26.04 31.94 -13.61
CA LEU A 7 -27.00 32.04 -12.51
C LEU A 7 -26.26 32.51 -11.27
N THR A 8 -26.47 33.79 -10.98
CA THR A 8 -26.13 34.40 -9.71
C THR A 8 -27.27 34.07 -8.74
N SER A 9 -26.95 33.56 -7.55
CA SER A 9 -27.88 33.56 -6.43
C SER A 9 -27.23 34.30 -5.27
N ARG A 10 -27.88 35.40 -4.90
CA ARG A 10 -27.50 36.33 -3.85
C ARG A 10 -28.12 35.88 -2.52
N ARG A 11 -27.30 35.97 -1.47
CA ARG A 11 -27.60 36.49 -0.12
C ARG A 11 -28.84 35.95 0.61
N ALA A 12 -28.60 35.26 1.71
CA ALA A 12 -29.38 35.43 2.94
C ALA A 12 -28.43 35.72 4.09
N ALA A 13 -28.53 36.92 4.64
CA ALA A 13 -27.96 37.31 5.92
C ALA A 13 -29.02 37.10 7.00
N LEU A 14 -28.63 36.66 8.20
CA LEU A 14 -29.23 37.09 9.46
C LEU A 14 -28.33 36.67 10.62
N ALA A 15 -28.06 37.66 11.46
CA ALA A 15 -27.24 37.61 12.64
C ALA A 15 -27.95 36.88 13.79
N ALA A 16 -27.14 36.29 14.67
CA ALA A 16 -27.53 36.09 16.07
C ALA A 16 -26.32 36.44 16.95
N THR A 17 -26.33 37.67 17.43
CA THR A 17 -25.59 38.12 18.60
C THR A 17 -26.08 37.37 19.84
N GLY A 18 -25.16 36.74 20.58
CA GLY A 18 -25.43 36.20 21.90
C GLY A 18 -24.13 36.19 22.71
N ALA A 19 -23.85 37.30 23.40
CA ALA A 19 -22.83 37.35 24.43
C ALA A 19 -23.47 36.95 25.77
N ALA A 20 -22.91 35.94 26.43
CA ALA A 20 -23.10 35.71 27.85
C ALA A 20 -21.78 35.20 28.44
N ALA A 21 -21.18 36.05 29.29
CA ALA A 21 -20.03 35.70 30.09
C ALA A 21 -20.49 34.92 31.34
N ALA A 22 -19.82 33.80 31.64
CA ALA A 22 -19.77 33.22 32.97
C ALA A 22 -18.41 32.53 33.15
N ALA A 23 -17.66 33.00 34.14
CA ALA A 23 -16.36 32.46 34.53
C ALA A 23 -16.51 31.03 35.09
N GLY A 24 -15.73 30.11 34.55
CA GLY A 24 -15.55 28.74 35.07
C GLY A 24 -14.07 28.48 35.31
N LEU A 25 -13.70 28.35 36.57
CA LEU A 25 -12.39 27.90 37.03
C LEU A 25 -12.21 26.41 36.74
N LEU A 26 -11.55 26.08 35.63
CA LEU A 26 -10.71 24.89 35.47
C LEU A 26 -9.59 25.25 34.47
N ALA A 27 -8.47 25.75 34.98
CA ALA A 27 -7.21 25.77 34.26
C ALA A 27 -6.68 24.33 34.17
N ALA A 28 -7.16 23.58 33.18
CA ALA A 28 -6.66 22.25 32.86
C ALA A 28 -6.80 21.98 31.35
N CYS A 29 -5.63 21.82 30.72
CA CYS A 29 -5.39 21.26 29.39
C CYS A 29 -5.70 22.14 28.17
N SER A 30 -4.74 23.01 27.86
CA SER A 30 -4.45 23.63 26.56
C SER A 30 -5.59 24.41 25.88
N ASP A 31 -5.58 25.71 26.19
CA ASP A 31 -5.99 26.73 25.24
C ASP A 31 -5.16 26.62 23.95
N SER A 32 -5.84 26.33 22.85
CA SER A 32 -5.73 27.15 21.64
C SER A 32 -6.66 26.57 20.59
N THR A 33 -7.63 27.38 20.21
CA THR A 33 -8.10 27.48 18.82
C THR A 33 -6.87 27.66 17.95
N ALA A 34 -6.17 26.57 17.63
CA ALA A 34 -5.14 26.58 16.63
C ALA A 34 -5.81 27.14 15.36
N PRO A 35 -5.22 28.13 14.68
CA PRO A 35 -5.80 28.61 13.43
C PRO A 35 -6.07 27.40 12.54
N ASP A 36 -7.20 27.38 11.81
CA ASP A 36 -7.59 26.23 10.97
C ASP A 36 -6.44 25.73 10.07
N ALA A 37 -5.51 26.63 9.73
CA ALA A 37 -4.25 26.35 9.04
C ALA A 37 -3.33 25.32 9.74
N ASP A 38 -3.16 25.38 11.06
CA ASP A 38 -2.29 24.48 11.83
C ASP A 38 -2.90 23.09 11.97
N ARG A 39 -4.24 23.01 12.15
CA ARG A 39 -4.97 21.74 12.13
C ARG A 39 -4.87 21.07 10.76
N GLY A 40 -5.04 21.83 9.68
CA GLY A 40 -4.88 21.35 8.31
C GLY A 40 -3.44 20.95 7.97
N ALA A 41 -2.42 21.59 8.55
CA ALA A 41 -1.02 21.17 8.41
C ALA A 41 -0.76 19.84 9.13
N ALA A 42 -1.26 19.69 10.36
CA ALA A 42 -1.12 18.46 11.12
C ALA A 42 -1.80 17.26 10.44
N GLU A 43 -2.99 17.44 9.87
CA GLU A 43 -3.71 16.41 9.13
C GLU A 43 -2.96 15.97 7.87
N ARG A 44 -2.49 16.91 7.06
CA ARG A 44 -1.64 16.61 5.88
C ARG A 44 -0.38 15.84 6.27
N ALA A 45 0.26 16.21 7.38
CA ALA A 45 1.42 15.49 7.87
C ALA A 45 1.09 14.07 8.37
N ARG A 46 -0.09 13.84 8.94
CA ARG A 46 -0.55 12.49 9.31
C ARG A 46 -0.84 11.65 8.06
N ALA A 47 -1.52 12.21 7.07
CA ALA A 47 -1.80 11.55 5.79
C ALA A 47 -0.50 11.15 5.06
N ALA A 48 0.48 12.05 4.98
CA ALA A 48 1.78 11.76 4.37
C ALA A 48 2.54 10.63 5.10
N ARG A 49 2.48 10.59 6.44
CA ARG A 49 3.08 9.49 7.22
C ARG A 49 2.35 8.17 7.01
N ALA A 50 1.02 8.19 6.93
CA ALA A 50 0.22 7.00 6.65
C ALA A 50 0.54 6.44 5.25
N GLU A 51 0.63 7.31 4.24
CA GLU A 51 1.02 6.94 2.87
C GLU A 51 2.45 6.38 2.81
N ALA A 52 3.41 7.02 3.49
CA ALA A 52 4.78 6.52 3.58
C ALA A 52 4.87 5.15 4.24
N ALA A 53 4.14 4.96 5.36
CA ALA A 53 4.07 3.67 6.03
C ALA A 53 3.40 2.59 5.17
N LEU A 54 2.40 2.97 4.37
CA LEU A 54 1.77 2.06 3.42
C LEU A 54 2.73 1.63 2.31
N ARG A 55 3.41 2.59 1.67
CA ARG A 55 4.47 2.32 0.68
C ARG A 55 5.51 1.35 1.22
N LEU A 56 6.06 1.63 2.40
CA LEU A 56 7.06 0.78 3.05
C LEU A 56 6.58 -0.66 3.25
N ARG A 57 5.36 -0.86 3.79
CA ARG A 57 4.83 -2.21 4.00
C ARG A 57 4.61 -2.95 2.69
N THR A 58 4.04 -2.28 1.69
CA THR A 58 3.73 -2.89 0.39
C THR A 58 4.98 -3.20 -0.43
N SER A 59 6.00 -2.33 -0.42
CA SER A 59 7.29 -2.61 -1.06
C SER A 59 8.03 -3.75 -0.37
N ALA A 60 8.01 -3.80 0.96
CA ALA A 60 8.60 -4.90 1.73
C ALA A 60 7.92 -6.24 1.44
N ALA A 61 6.59 -6.28 1.32
CA ALA A 61 5.86 -7.50 0.94
C ALA A 61 6.26 -8.00 -0.47
N SER A 62 6.38 -7.10 -1.44
CA SER A 62 6.84 -7.46 -2.80
C SER A 62 8.31 -7.92 -2.81
N ALA A 63 9.17 -7.29 -1.99
CA ALA A 63 10.56 -7.70 -1.84
C ALA A 63 10.69 -9.09 -1.20
N ALA A 64 9.89 -9.39 -0.17
CA ALA A 64 9.85 -10.71 0.45
C ALA A 64 9.36 -11.80 -0.54
N LEU A 65 8.39 -11.48 -1.39
CA LEU A 65 7.93 -12.38 -2.44
C LEU A 65 9.03 -12.67 -3.47
N ARG A 66 9.78 -11.64 -3.90
CA ARG A 66 10.99 -11.80 -4.74
C ARG A 66 12.02 -12.73 -4.09
N ASP A 67 12.27 -12.58 -2.79
CA ASP A 67 13.20 -13.44 -2.06
C ASP A 67 12.70 -14.89 -1.97
N ARG A 68 11.38 -15.10 -1.82
CA ARG A 68 10.79 -16.45 -1.87
C ARG A 68 10.95 -17.09 -3.25
N TYR A 69 10.72 -16.36 -4.35
CA TYR A 69 11.01 -16.85 -5.71
C TYR A 69 12.47 -17.27 -5.86
N GLN A 70 13.39 -16.48 -5.32
CA GLN A 70 14.82 -16.79 -5.35
C GLN A 70 15.15 -18.04 -4.53
N ALA A 71 14.60 -18.18 -3.32
CA ALA A 71 14.82 -19.35 -2.47
C ALA A 71 14.35 -20.65 -3.14
N VAL A 72 13.16 -20.64 -3.76
CA VAL A 72 12.65 -21.78 -4.53
C VAL A 72 13.55 -22.10 -5.72
N SER A 73 14.04 -21.08 -6.45
CA SER A 73 14.94 -21.24 -7.59
C SER A 73 16.33 -21.79 -7.22
N VAL A 74 16.79 -21.54 -5.99
CA VAL A 74 18.04 -22.09 -5.44
C VAL A 74 17.83 -23.55 -5.02
N ARG A 75 16.74 -23.85 -4.31
CA ARG A 75 16.40 -25.23 -3.88
C ARG A 75 16.13 -26.15 -5.07
N HIS A 76 15.44 -25.64 -6.09
CA HIS A 76 14.95 -26.38 -7.24
C HIS A 76 15.48 -25.78 -8.56
N PRO A 77 16.73 -26.09 -8.96
CA PRO A 77 17.34 -25.51 -10.16
C PRO A 77 16.54 -25.73 -11.45
N LEU A 78 15.77 -26.83 -11.54
CA LEU A 78 14.96 -27.18 -12.71
C LEU A 78 13.85 -26.17 -13.03
N VAL A 79 13.41 -25.35 -12.06
CA VAL A 79 12.36 -24.33 -12.27
C VAL A 79 12.90 -22.91 -12.35
N ARG A 80 14.22 -22.71 -12.23
CA ARG A 80 14.85 -21.39 -12.14
C ARG A 80 14.52 -20.48 -13.32
N ASP A 81 14.68 -20.98 -14.54
CA ASP A 81 14.44 -20.18 -15.75
C ASP A 81 12.97 -19.77 -15.87
N ARG A 82 12.07 -20.65 -15.41
CA ARG A 82 10.63 -20.37 -15.36
C ARG A 82 10.28 -19.30 -14.31
N LEU A 83 10.98 -19.28 -13.18
CA LEU A 83 10.73 -18.31 -12.10
C LEU A 83 11.45 -16.97 -12.33
N ALA A 84 12.45 -16.91 -13.21
CA ALA A 84 13.24 -15.70 -13.43
C ALA A 84 12.40 -14.47 -13.81
N PRO A 85 11.42 -14.54 -14.74
CA PRO A 85 10.56 -13.39 -15.05
C PRO A 85 9.71 -12.95 -13.86
N LEU A 86 9.14 -13.89 -13.10
CA LEU A 86 8.28 -13.59 -11.95
C LEU A 86 9.07 -12.91 -10.82
N ARG A 87 10.34 -13.32 -10.63
CA ARG A 87 11.26 -12.71 -9.67
C ARG A 87 11.62 -11.28 -10.07
N GLU A 88 11.86 -11.04 -11.35
CA GLU A 88 12.21 -9.73 -11.89
C GLU A 88 11.04 -8.74 -11.75
N GLU A 89 9.84 -9.13 -12.17
CA GLU A 89 8.62 -8.34 -11.99
C GLU A 89 8.37 -8.00 -10.51
N ALA A 90 8.56 -8.96 -9.59
CA ALA A 90 8.42 -8.71 -8.15
C ALA A 90 9.45 -7.69 -7.62
N ALA A 91 10.67 -7.67 -8.18
CA ALA A 91 11.68 -6.66 -7.85
C ALA A 91 11.30 -5.27 -8.36
N GLN A 92 10.74 -5.19 -9.57
CA GLN A 92 10.24 -3.95 -10.16
C GLN A 92 9.06 -3.40 -9.37
N HIS A 93 8.12 -4.26 -8.94
CA HIS A 93 7.01 -3.86 -8.07
C HIS A 93 7.51 -3.32 -6.71
N ALA A 94 8.49 -3.97 -6.08
CA ALA A 94 9.06 -3.47 -4.83
C ALA A 94 9.69 -2.07 -5.00
N THR A 95 10.40 -1.86 -6.11
CA THR A 95 11.00 -0.58 -6.46
C THR A 95 9.94 0.50 -6.72
N ALA A 96 8.92 0.19 -7.52
CA ALA A 96 7.83 1.11 -7.83
C ALA A 96 7.05 1.54 -6.59
N LEU A 97 6.79 0.61 -5.67
CA LEU A 97 6.09 0.90 -4.41
C LEU A 97 6.93 1.70 -3.41
N ALA A 98 8.26 1.58 -3.48
CA ALA A 98 9.18 2.37 -2.67
C ALA A 98 9.36 3.81 -3.21
N ALA A 99 9.06 4.07 -4.48
CA ALA A 99 9.20 5.38 -5.10
C ALA A 99 8.36 6.44 -4.36
N GLY A 100 8.98 7.57 -4.02
CA GLY A 100 8.35 8.66 -3.27
C GLY A 100 8.59 8.64 -1.75
N HIS A 101 9.34 7.66 -1.23
CA HIS A 101 9.84 7.71 0.15
C HIS A 101 11.32 8.13 0.15
N ALA A 102 11.66 9.18 0.90
CA ALA A 102 13.05 9.47 1.23
C ALA A 102 13.61 8.26 1.96
N GLN A 103 14.66 7.66 1.40
CA GLN A 103 15.18 6.36 1.77
C GLN A 103 15.75 6.40 3.20
N GLN A 104 14.89 6.20 4.21
CA GLN A 104 15.36 5.89 5.55
C GLN A 104 15.84 4.43 5.56
N PRO A 105 17.05 4.15 6.05
CA PRO A 105 17.54 2.78 6.17
C PRO A 105 16.55 1.99 7.03
N SER A 106 15.87 1.03 6.41
CA SER A 106 15.03 0.09 7.12
C SER A 106 15.94 -0.97 7.73
N ALA A 107 15.83 -1.19 9.04
CA ALA A 107 16.54 -2.29 9.70
C ALA A 107 16.11 -3.63 9.04
N PRO A 108 17.03 -4.59 8.87
CA PRO A 108 16.68 -5.88 8.29
C PRO A 108 15.62 -6.56 9.17
N SER A 109 14.47 -6.87 8.57
CA SER A 109 13.45 -7.67 9.23
C SER A 109 14.00 -9.08 9.42
N SER A 110 14.27 -9.46 10.67
CA SER A 110 14.79 -10.78 11.04
C SER A 110 13.64 -11.79 11.10
N ALA A 111 12.97 -12.00 9.98
CA ALA A 111 12.11 -13.16 9.80
C ALA A 111 12.97 -14.28 9.20
N LEU A 112 13.12 -15.38 9.93
CA LEU A 112 13.77 -16.57 9.37
C LEU A 112 12.99 -16.98 8.12
N PRO A 113 13.64 -17.16 6.96
CA PRO A 113 12.95 -17.62 5.78
C PRO A 113 12.32 -18.98 6.09
N ALA A 114 11.02 -19.12 5.81
CA ALA A 114 10.35 -20.41 5.91
C ALA A 114 11.15 -21.45 5.10
N ALA A 115 11.25 -22.69 5.58
CA ALA A 115 11.90 -23.75 4.83
C ALA A 115 11.22 -23.90 3.45
N VAL A 116 12.00 -24.18 2.39
CA VAL A 116 11.44 -24.50 1.08
C VAL A 116 11.21 -26.02 1.04
N PRO A 117 10.00 -26.51 0.71
CA PRO A 117 9.72 -27.94 0.59
C PRO A 117 10.69 -28.67 -0.36
N ASP A 118 10.96 -29.93 -0.05
CA ASP A 118 11.84 -30.81 -0.83
C ASP A 118 11.20 -31.26 -2.13
N ASP A 119 9.87 -31.35 -2.15
CA ASP A 119 9.12 -31.63 -3.36
C ASP A 119 8.93 -30.34 -4.18
N PRO A 120 9.33 -30.30 -5.46
CA PRO A 120 9.20 -29.10 -6.28
C PRO A 120 7.75 -28.69 -6.52
N SER A 121 6.80 -29.64 -6.58
CA SER A 121 5.39 -29.29 -6.77
C SER A 121 4.79 -28.64 -5.52
N GLU A 122 5.14 -29.15 -4.34
CA GLU A 122 4.76 -28.55 -3.06
C GLU A 122 5.32 -27.15 -2.88
N ALA A 123 6.61 -26.96 -3.23
CA ALA A 123 7.24 -25.66 -3.19
C ALA A 123 6.54 -24.64 -4.12
N LEU A 124 6.11 -25.05 -5.32
CA LEU A 124 5.38 -24.18 -6.24
C LEU A 124 3.95 -23.86 -5.75
N ARG A 125 3.24 -24.82 -5.15
CA ARG A 125 1.92 -24.59 -4.54
C ARG A 125 1.99 -23.60 -3.38
N GLU A 126 2.96 -23.76 -2.48
CA GLU A 126 3.16 -22.85 -1.36
C GLU A 126 3.56 -21.44 -1.84
N LEU A 127 4.43 -21.36 -2.86
CA LEU A 127 4.81 -20.12 -3.50
C LEU A 127 3.61 -19.42 -4.15
N ALA A 128 2.71 -20.18 -4.80
CA ALA A 128 1.48 -19.64 -5.37
C ALA A 128 0.53 -19.09 -4.30
N ALA A 129 0.38 -19.81 -3.18
CA ALA A 129 -0.41 -19.35 -2.04
C ALA A 129 0.18 -18.06 -1.43
N THR A 130 1.51 -17.98 -1.30
CA THR A 130 2.21 -16.77 -0.84
C THR A 130 1.99 -15.60 -1.79
N ALA A 131 2.11 -15.81 -3.11
CA ALA A 131 1.86 -14.78 -4.10
C ALA A 131 0.42 -14.26 -4.03
N ARG A 132 -0.55 -15.17 -3.87
CA ARG A 132 -1.96 -14.82 -3.69
C ARG A 132 -2.19 -13.98 -2.43
N GLN A 133 -1.61 -14.39 -1.30
CA GLN A 133 -1.70 -13.66 -0.03
C GLN A 133 -1.14 -12.24 -0.15
N VAL A 134 -0.01 -12.06 -0.83
CA VAL A 134 0.58 -10.73 -1.08
C VAL A 134 -0.33 -9.87 -1.97
N SER A 135 -0.90 -10.43 -3.04
CA SER A 135 -1.88 -9.74 -3.88
C SER A 135 -3.14 -9.32 -3.13
N ASP A 136 -3.66 -10.20 -2.28
CA ASP A 136 -4.84 -9.91 -1.47
C ASP A 136 -4.53 -8.81 -0.44
N ALA A 137 -3.33 -8.82 0.15
CA ALA A 137 -2.86 -7.74 1.03
C ALA A 137 -2.74 -6.38 0.32
N HIS A 138 -2.23 -6.36 -0.92
CA HIS A 138 -2.20 -5.15 -1.75
C HIS A 138 -3.60 -4.66 -2.12
N THR A 139 -4.53 -5.57 -2.37
CA THR A 139 -5.95 -5.24 -2.63
C THR A 139 -6.61 -4.63 -1.39
N ALA A 140 -6.36 -5.19 -0.20
CA ALA A 140 -6.87 -4.64 1.05
C ALA A 140 -6.32 -3.23 1.33
N ALA A 141 -5.05 -2.99 0.98
CA ALA A 141 -4.38 -1.70 1.13
C ALA A 141 -4.99 -0.55 0.31
N LEU A 142 -5.77 -0.84 -0.74
CA LEU A 142 -6.40 0.17 -1.59
C LEU A 142 -7.26 1.17 -0.80
N THR A 143 -7.94 0.68 0.24
CA THR A 143 -8.88 1.49 1.04
C THR A 143 -8.22 2.62 1.82
N GLY A 144 -6.93 2.48 2.16
CA GLY A 144 -6.15 3.49 2.89
C GLY A 144 -5.20 4.28 2.03
N ALA A 145 -5.20 4.06 0.71
CA ALA A 145 -4.25 4.66 -0.22
C ALA A 145 -4.81 5.93 -0.89
N PRO A 146 -3.99 6.96 -1.15
CA PRO A 146 -4.37 8.03 -2.05
C PRO A 146 -4.57 7.49 -3.48
N PRO A 147 -5.30 8.21 -4.36
CA PRO A 147 -5.77 7.68 -5.64
C PRO A 147 -4.67 7.11 -6.54
N GLU A 148 -3.51 7.76 -6.59
CA GLU A 148 -2.40 7.32 -7.45
C GLU A 148 -1.73 6.04 -6.92
N LEU A 149 -1.48 5.98 -5.61
CA LEU A 149 -0.96 4.76 -4.99
C LEU A 149 -1.97 3.61 -5.07
N ALA A 150 -3.27 3.90 -4.97
CA ALA A 150 -4.32 2.90 -5.14
C ALA A 150 -4.28 2.28 -6.55
N ARG A 151 -4.12 3.08 -7.61
CA ARG A 151 -3.99 2.55 -8.99
C ARG A 151 -2.74 1.67 -9.14
N LEU A 152 -1.61 2.10 -8.59
CA LEU A 152 -0.38 1.31 -8.59
C LEU A 152 -0.58 -0.02 -7.86
N LEU A 153 -1.12 0.01 -6.64
CA LEU A 153 -1.40 -1.20 -5.85
C LEU A 153 -2.37 -2.13 -6.55
N ALA A 154 -3.40 -1.62 -7.20
CA ALA A 154 -4.36 -2.44 -7.95
C ALA A 154 -3.68 -3.15 -9.13
N SER A 155 -2.82 -2.45 -9.88
CA SER A 155 -2.02 -3.04 -10.96
C SER A 155 -1.08 -4.14 -10.45
N VAL A 156 -0.35 -3.86 -9.36
CA VAL A 156 0.56 -4.84 -8.72
C VAL A 156 -0.20 -6.05 -8.17
N ALA A 157 -1.35 -5.83 -7.54
CA ALA A 157 -2.19 -6.90 -7.01
C ALA A 157 -2.69 -7.81 -8.14
N ALA A 158 -3.14 -7.24 -9.25
CA ALA A 158 -3.57 -7.97 -10.44
C ALA A 158 -2.42 -8.79 -11.05
N ALA A 159 -1.24 -8.20 -11.21
CA ALA A 159 -0.05 -8.91 -11.69
C ALA A 159 0.32 -10.09 -10.77
N GLY A 160 0.34 -9.88 -9.45
CA GLY A 160 0.61 -10.96 -8.49
C GLY A 160 -0.45 -12.07 -8.49
N ALA A 161 -1.72 -11.75 -8.76
CA ALA A 161 -2.78 -12.75 -8.91
C ALA A 161 -2.55 -13.60 -10.18
N VAL A 162 -2.06 -12.99 -11.26
CA VAL A 162 -1.61 -13.70 -12.46
C VAL A 162 -0.41 -14.60 -12.15
N HIS A 163 0.56 -14.14 -11.35
CA HIS A 163 1.70 -14.98 -10.93
C HIS A 163 1.21 -16.23 -10.19
N ALA A 164 0.34 -16.08 -9.19
CA ALA A 164 -0.24 -17.19 -8.45
C ALA A 164 -0.95 -18.19 -9.37
N TYR A 165 -1.68 -17.68 -10.36
CA TYR A 165 -2.37 -18.50 -11.35
C TYR A 165 -1.41 -19.24 -12.32
N LEU A 166 -0.33 -18.60 -12.77
CA LEU A 166 0.67 -19.21 -13.64
C LEU A 166 1.47 -20.32 -12.95
N LEU A 167 1.60 -20.25 -11.63
CA LEU A 167 2.23 -21.29 -10.82
C LEU A 167 1.32 -22.53 -10.75
N THR A 168 0.02 -22.37 -10.51
CA THR A 168 -0.94 -23.48 -10.34
C THR A 168 -1.44 -24.11 -11.65
N ARG A 169 -1.71 -23.32 -12.71
CA ARG A 169 -2.23 -23.84 -14.00
C ARG A 169 -1.37 -24.95 -14.60
N ARG A 170 -0.06 -24.88 -14.37
CA ARG A 170 0.93 -25.75 -15.03
C ARG A 170 1.28 -27.01 -14.27
N GLU A 171 0.69 -27.23 -13.10
CA GLU A 171 0.73 -28.53 -12.40
C GLU A 171 -0.26 -29.53 -13.00
N GLY A 172 -1.32 -29.06 -13.66
CA GLY A 172 -2.35 -29.89 -14.30
C GLY A 172 -2.16 -30.16 -15.79
N GLY A 173 -0.99 -29.83 -16.35
CA GLY A 173 -0.66 -30.06 -17.77
C GLY A 173 0.41 -31.13 -17.92
N SER A 174 0.02 -32.39 -17.73
CA SER A 174 0.77 -33.58 -18.18
C SER A 174 -0.01 -34.24 -19.30
#